data_AF-A0A956BD80-F1
#
_entry.id   AF-A0A956BD80-F1
#
_cell.length_a   1.000
_cell.length_b   1.000
_cell.length_c   1.000
_cell.angle_alpha   90.00
_cell.angle_beta   90.00
_cell.angle_gamma   90.00
#
_symmetry.space_group_name_H-M   'P 1'
#
loop_
_entity.id
_entity.type
_entity.pdbx_description
1 polymer ?
#
loop_
_entity_poly.entity_id
_entity_poly.type
_entity_poly.pdbx_seq_one_letter_code
_entity_poly.pdbx_strand_id
1 'polypeptide(L)'
;MQVERVARNRCAPRADHLGCGPATDAVVPSGPPTLPTRLPWADLIDADVGVSDDAGDYLCNLVFYRALHDLALPRVGFVHVPAAPDAAAVRRLVKAVAATLDGAAC
;
A
#
# COMPACT_ATOMS: atom_id res chain seq x y z
N MET A 1 -8.66 9.71 -1.01
CA MET A 1 -7.98 8.41 -0.80
C MET A 1 -6.75 8.38 -1.69
N GLN A 2 -5.73 7.60 -1.36
CA GLN A 2 -4.49 7.57 -2.13
C GLN A 2 -4.07 6.14 -2.43
N VAL A 3 -3.97 5.78 -3.71
CA VAL A 3 -3.35 4.53 -4.12
C VAL A 3 -1.84 4.69 -4.01
N GLU A 4 -1.21 3.85 -3.19
CA GLU A 4 0.23 3.87 -2.99
C GLU A 4 0.93 3.14 -4.14
N ARG A 5 1.80 3.87 -4.85
CA ARG A 5 2.54 3.36 -6.01
C ARG A 5 3.90 2.77 -5.63
N VAL A 6 4.46 3.18 -4.49
CA VAL A 6 5.81 2.81 -4.07
C VAL A 6 5.83 2.42 -2.59
N ALA A 7 6.32 1.22 -2.29
CA ALA A 7 6.73 0.84 -0.95
C ALA A 7 8.24 1.08 -0.80
N ARG A 8 8.67 1.54 0.36
CA ARG A 8 10.08 1.85 0.65
C ARG A 8 10.63 0.88 1.68
N ASN A 9 11.87 0.45 1.51
CA ASN A 9 12.55 -0.41 2.47
C ASN A 9 13.06 0.40 3.67
N ARG A 10 12.14 1.02 4.41
CA ARG A 10 12.45 1.95 5.49
C ARG A 10 11.46 1.81 6.65
N CYS A 11 11.99 1.86 7.86
CA CYS A 11 11.27 1.86 9.13
C CYS A 11 11.72 3.05 9.97
N ALA A 12 10.79 3.91 10.41
CA ALA A 12 11.08 4.91 11.43
C ALA A 12 11.29 4.24 12.80
N PRO A 13 12.16 4.78 13.68
CA PRO A 13 12.36 4.29 15.05
C PRO A 13 11.17 4.67 15.95
N ARG A 14 9.97 4.19 15.59
CA ARG A 14 8.69 4.48 16.25
C ARG A 14 8.08 3.17 16.72
N ALA A 15 7.71 3.13 18.00
CA ALA A 15 7.02 1.99 18.58
C ALA A 15 5.57 1.87 18.10
N ASP A 16 5.07 0.64 18.02
CA ASP A 16 3.69 0.34 17.73
C ASP A 16 2.75 0.49 18.95
N HIS A 17 1.48 0.11 18.80
CA HIS A 17 0.52 0.19 19.89
C HIS A 17 0.85 -0.74 21.07
N LEU A 18 1.70 -1.76 20.87
CA LEU A 18 2.20 -2.67 21.90
C LEU A 18 3.52 -2.20 22.50
N GLY A 19 4.06 -1.06 22.05
CA GLY A 19 5.37 -0.57 22.47
C GLY A 19 6.54 -1.23 21.73
N CYS A 20 6.28 -2.04 20.70
CA CYS A 20 7.32 -2.70 19.91
C CYS A 20 7.83 -1.77 18.79
N GLY A 21 9.13 -1.45 18.81
CA GLY A 21 9.79 -0.71 17.73
C GLY A 21 10.51 -1.64 16.74
N PRO A 22 10.89 -1.15 15.56
CA PRO A 22 11.65 -1.95 14.61
C PRO A 22 13.09 -2.19 15.11
N ALA A 23 13.63 -3.36 14.83
CA ALA A 23 15.02 -3.69 15.17
C ALA A 23 16.04 -2.98 14.27
N THR A 24 15.63 -2.61 13.06
CA THR A 24 16.47 -1.95 12.03
C THR A 24 15.69 -0.85 11.34
N ASP A 25 16.40 0.06 10.67
CA ASP A 25 15.80 1.13 9.86
C ASP A 25 15.33 0.66 8.47
N ALA A 26 15.54 -0.61 8.14
CA ALA A 26 15.05 -1.27 6.94
C ALA A 26 13.99 -2.33 7.26
N VAL A 27 13.04 -2.54 6.33
CA VAL A 27 12.01 -3.59 6.43
C VAL A 27 12.62 -4.99 6.17
N VAL A 28 13.49 -5.08 5.16
CA VAL A 28 14.29 -6.27 4.80
C VAL A 28 15.73 -5.81 4.60
N PRO A 29 16.71 -6.18 5.45
CA PRO A 29 18.07 -5.65 5.40
C PRO A 29 18.81 -5.75 4.05
N SER A 30 18.47 -6.73 3.21
CA SER A 30 19.06 -6.92 1.87
C SER A 30 18.03 -6.77 0.74
N GLY A 31 16.86 -6.20 1.04
CA GLY A 31 15.81 -5.97 0.06
C GLY A 31 16.06 -4.73 -0.80
N PRO A 32 15.42 -4.63 -1.99
CA PRO A 32 15.51 -3.44 -2.84
C PRO A 32 15.10 -2.16 -2.08
N PRO A 33 15.69 -0.98 -2.38
CA PRO A 33 15.35 0.25 -1.66
C PRO A 33 13.88 0.64 -1.78
N THR A 34 13.25 0.28 -2.91
CA THR A 34 11.84 0.52 -3.20
C THR A 34 11.25 -0.64 -3.99
N LEU A 35 9.95 -0.87 -3.84
CA LEU A 35 9.17 -1.81 -4.64
C LEU A 35 7.95 -1.09 -5.24
N PRO A 36 7.70 -1.20 -6.56
CA PRO A 36 6.51 -0.63 -7.17
C PRO A 36 5.27 -1.48 -6.83
N THR A 37 4.11 -0.82 -6.74
CA THR A 37 2.82 -1.50 -6.65
C THR A 37 2.63 -2.42 -7.86
N ARG A 38 2.01 -3.58 -7.62
CA ARG A 38 1.53 -4.49 -8.68
C ARG A 38 0.01 -4.39 -8.88
N LEU A 39 -0.65 -3.46 -8.19
CA LEU A 39 -2.06 -3.15 -8.41
C LEU A 39 -2.19 -2.27 -9.68
N PRO A 40 -3.03 -2.63 -10.66
CA PRO A 40 -3.34 -1.73 -11.77
C PRO A 40 -4.12 -0.52 -11.23
N TRP A 41 -3.45 0.62 -11.08
CA TRP A 41 -3.99 1.77 -10.35
C TRP A 41 -4.59 2.84 -11.25
N ALA A 42 -4.27 2.85 -12.55
CA ALA A 42 -4.68 3.91 -13.46
C ALA A 42 -6.21 4.07 -13.52
N ASP A 43 -6.93 2.95 -13.61
CA ASP A 43 -8.40 2.94 -13.67
C ASP A 43 -9.08 3.17 -12.31
N LEU A 44 -8.30 3.25 -11.23
CA LEU A 44 -8.82 3.53 -9.88
C LEU A 44 -8.89 5.04 -9.58
N ILE A 45 -8.29 5.88 -10.42
CA ILE A 45 -8.14 7.32 -10.15
C ILE A 45 -9.42 8.05 -10.53
N ASP A 46 -9.92 8.86 -9.61
CA ASP A 46 -11.11 9.70 -9.80
C ASP A 46 -11.03 10.98 -8.94
N ALA A 47 -12.17 11.67 -8.75
CA ALA A 47 -12.22 12.89 -7.94
C ALA A 47 -11.95 12.66 -6.44
N ASP A 48 -12.16 11.43 -5.94
CA ASP A 48 -12.00 11.02 -4.54
C ASP A 48 -10.71 10.22 -4.31
N VAL A 49 -10.07 9.71 -5.36
CA VAL A 49 -8.92 8.79 -5.34
C VAL A 49 -7.76 9.37 -6.16
N GLY A 50 -6.66 9.71 -5.47
CA GLY A 50 -5.39 10.09 -6.08
C GLY A 50 -4.32 9.00 -6.00
N VAL A 51 -3.09 9.38 -6.32
CA VAL A 51 -1.88 8.55 -6.17
C VAL A 51 -0.90 9.15 -5.16
N SER A 52 -0.17 8.28 -4.48
CA SER A 52 0.94 8.64 -3.59
C SER A 52 2.16 7.75 -3.87
N ASP A 53 3.36 8.31 -3.78
CA ASP A 53 4.64 7.59 -3.86
C ASP A 53 5.29 7.40 -2.47
N ASP A 54 4.58 7.76 -1.41
CA ASP A 54 5.07 7.73 -0.04
C ASP A 54 3.98 7.17 0.89
N ALA A 55 4.05 5.85 1.13
CA ALA A 55 3.17 5.17 2.09
C ALA A 55 3.59 5.38 3.57
N GLY A 56 4.47 6.33 3.85
CA GLY A 56 5.11 6.55 5.14
C GLY A 56 6.28 5.57 5.39
N ASP A 57 6.71 5.48 6.63
CA ASP A 57 7.80 4.61 7.11
C ASP A 57 7.43 3.87 8.41
N TYR A 58 6.13 3.80 8.69
CA TYR A 58 5.56 3.09 9.82
C TYR A 58 4.86 1.79 9.35
N LEU A 59 3.88 1.29 10.10
CA LEU A 59 3.22 0.00 9.86
C LEU A 59 2.54 -0.12 8.48
N CYS A 60 1.99 0.97 7.92
CA CYS A 60 1.38 0.94 6.59
C CYS A 60 2.41 0.57 5.51
N ASN A 61 3.53 1.28 5.47
CA ASN A 61 4.63 0.98 4.55
C ASN A 61 5.26 -0.38 4.84
N LEU A 62 5.41 -0.76 6.12
CA LEU A 62 5.92 -2.09 6.50
C LEU A 62 5.10 -3.21 5.86
N VAL A 63 3.77 -3.18 6.03
CA VAL A 63 2.86 -4.19 5.48
C VAL A 63 2.90 -4.16 3.95
N PHE A 64 2.89 -2.97 3.35
CA PHE A 64 2.93 -2.84 1.89
C PHE A 64 4.23 -3.39 1.28
N TYR A 65 5.37 -3.02 1.85
CA TYR A 65 6.68 -3.50 1.40
C TYR A 65 6.80 -5.02 1.57
N ARG A 66 6.40 -5.56 2.73
CA ARG A 66 6.43 -7.02 2.98
C ARG A 66 5.52 -7.77 2.04
N ALA A 67 4.30 -7.28 1.79
CA ALA A 67 3.39 -7.90 0.82
C ALA A 67 3.99 -7.90 -0.59
N LEU A 68 4.62 -6.80 -1.02
CA LEU A 68 5.28 -6.75 -2.33
C LEU A 68 6.50 -7.67 -2.42
N HIS A 69 7.29 -7.77 -1.36
CA HIS A 69 8.53 -8.53 -1.31
C HIS A 69 8.29 -10.05 -1.17
N ASP A 70 7.40 -10.45 -0.26
CA ASP A 70 7.26 -11.84 0.18
C ASP A 70 6.18 -12.62 -0.61
N LEU A 71 5.17 -11.94 -1.18
CA LEU A 71 4.09 -12.60 -1.90
C LEU A 71 4.40 -12.73 -3.40
N ALA A 72 4.41 -13.95 -3.90
CA ALA A 72 4.46 -14.26 -5.34
C ALA A 72 3.09 -14.06 -6.04
N LEU A 73 2.38 -12.99 -5.69
CA LEU A 73 1.08 -12.64 -6.27
C LEU A 73 1.24 -11.58 -7.36
N PRO A 74 0.53 -11.73 -8.51
CA PRO A 74 0.64 -10.80 -9.63
C PRO A 74 0.06 -9.43 -9.31
N ARG A 75 -0.80 -9.31 -8.28
CA ARG A 75 -1.52 -8.08 -7.94
C ARG A 75 -1.42 -7.85 -6.44
N VAL A 76 -0.68 -6.81 -6.07
CA VAL A 76 -0.47 -6.37 -4.68
C VAL A 76 -0.40 -4.86 -4.68
N GLY A 77 -1.18 -4.22 -3.82
CA GLY A 77 -1.20 -2.77 -3.67
C GLY A 77 -1.67 -2.36 -2.28
N PHE A 78 -1.59 -1.06 -2.01
CA PHE A 78 -2.04 -0.47 -0.77
C PHE A 78 -2.80 0.82 -1.08
N VAL A 79 -3.84 1.12 -0.31
CA VAL A 79 -4.62 2.35 -0.46
C VAL A 79 -4.81 3.01 0.90
N HIS A 80 -4.31 4.22 1.07
CA HIS A 80 -4.61 5.03 2.25
C HIS A 80 -5.99 5.66 2.12
N VAL A 81 -6.78 5.48 3.17
CA VAL A 81 -8.10 6.09 3.33
C VAL A 81 -8.03 7.16 4.44
N PRO A 82 -8.61 8.35 4.25
CA PRO A 82 -8.66 9.38 5.28
C PRO A 82 -9.33 8.89 6.58
N ALA A 83 -9.04 9.52 7.72
CA ALA A 83 -9.59 9.13 9.02
C ALA A 83 -11.12 9.21 9.10
N ALA A 84 -11.74 10.16 8.38
CA ALA A 84 -13.18 10.31 8.27
C ALA A 84 -13.60 10.33 6.79
N PRO A 85 -13.65 9.16 6.14
CA PRO A 85 -13.93 9.08 4.71
C PRO A 85 -15.45 9.08 4.44
N ASP A 86 -15.86 9.54 3.26
CA ASP A 86 -17.20 9.24 2.77
C ASP A 86 -17.34 7.73 2.50
N ALA A 87 -18.27 7.09 3.21
CA ALA A 87 -18.52 5.66 3.10
C ALA A 87 -18.98 5.26 1.67
N ALA A 88 -19.66 6.14 0.94
CA ALA A 88 -20.04 5.87 -0.44
C ALA A 88 -18.81 5.84 -1.35
N ALA A 89 -17.89 6.80 -1.21
CA ALA A 89 -16.62 6.81 -1.92
C ALA A 89 -15.77 5.57 -1.63
N VAL A 90 -15.65 5.16 -0.36
CA VAL A 90 -14.90 3.94 0.01
C VAL A 90 -15.52 2.70 -0.64
N ARG A 91 -16.85 2.57 -0.65
CA ARG A 91 -17.53 1.45 -1.32
C ARG A 91 -17.30 1.44 -2.83
N ARG A 92 -17.25 2.62 -3.48
CA ARG A 92 -16.91 2.72 -4.92
C ARG A 92 -15.49 2.22 -5.17
N LEU A 93 -14.52 2.70 -4.38
CA LEU A 93 -13.12 2.28 -4.48
C LEU A 93 -12.97 0.76 -4.31
N VAL A 94 -13.58 0.17 -3.28
CA VAL A 94 -13.49 -1.29 -3.04
C VAL A 94 -14.04 -2.09 -4.22
N LYS A 95 -15.16 -1.65 -4.82
CA LYS A 95 -15.71 -2.28 -6.03
C LYS A 95 -14.78 -2.12 -7.23
N ALA A 96 -14.19 -0.95 -7.42
CA ALA A 96 -13.23 -0.70 -8.49
C ALA A 96 -12.00 -1.60 -8.35
N VAL A 97 -11.41 -1.68 -7.14
CA VAL A 97 -10.29 -2.58 -6.85
C VAL A 97 -10.67 -4.04 -7.13
N ALA A 98 -11.83 -4.51 -6.68
CA ALA A 98 -12.29 -5.88 -6.95
C ALA A 98 -12.39 -6.16 -8.47
N ALA A 99 -13.03 -5.27 -9.23
CA ALA A 99 -13.13 -5.40 -10.68
C ALA A 99 -11.74 -5.43 -11.35
N THR A 100 -10.82 -4.57 -10.89
CA THR A 100 -9.44 -4.59 -11.36
C THR A 100 -8.76 -5.91 -11.05
N LEU A 101 -8.99 -6.51 -9.88
CA LEU A 101 -8.44 -7.81 -9.47
C LEU A 101 -9.07 -9.00 -10.20
N ASP A 102 -10.31 -8.88 -10.68
CA ASP A 102 -11.02 -9.93 -11.44
C ASP A 102 -10.68 -9.92 -12.94
N GLY A 103 -10.30 -8.78 -13.51
CA GLY A 103 -9.82 -8.65 -14.89
C GLY A 103 -8.45 -9.30 -15.15
N ALA A 104 -8.07 -10.34 -14.41
CA ALA A 104 -6.79 -11.06 -14.49
C ALA A 104 -6.80 -12.24 -15.46
N ALA A 105 -7.94 -12.54 -16.07
CA ALA A 105 -8.03 -13.58 -17.09
C ALA A 105 -7.54 -13.01 -18.45
N CYS A 106 -6.21 -12.89 -18.61
CA CYS A 106 -5.53 -12.81 -19.89
C CYS A 106 -4.19 -13.55 -19.79
#